data_AF-A0A0E9LV43-F1
#
_entry.id   AF-A0A0E9LV43-F1
#
_cell.length_a   1.000
_cell.length_b   1.000
_cell.length_c   1.000
_cell.angle_alpha   90.00
_cell.angle_beta   90.00
_cell.angle_gamma   90.00
#
_symmetry.space_group_name_H-M   'P 1'
#
loop_
_entity.id
_entity.type
_entity.pdbx_description
1 polymer ?
#
loop_
_entity_poly.entity_id
_entity_poly.type
_entity_poly.pdbx_seq_one_letter_code
_entity_poly.pdbx_strand_id
1 'polypeptide(L)'
;MKWMGAWLLIAIVFIPVLQSCEEPDLQERTNFQELIGEYLENNKEDYSMLVDLLYRAESMSFLKAYGGYTLLAPDNDALSAICRK
;
A
#
# COMPACT_ATOMS: atom_id res chain seq x y z
N MET A 1 43.94 -20.17 -12.78
CA MET A 1 42.58 -20.21 -13.39
C MET A 1 41.62 -21.22 -12.76
N LYS A 2 42.01 -22.45 -12.38
CA LYS A 2 41.08 -23.45 -11.79
C LYS A 2 40.35 -22.99 -10.51
N TRP A 3 41.00 -22.17 -9.68
CA TRP A 3 40.41 -21.66 -8.43
C TRP A 3 39.39 -20.54 -8.67
N MET A 4 39.53 -19.77 -9.75
CA MET A 4 38.57 -18.72 -10.11
C MET A 4 37.19 -19.32 -10.44
N GLY A 5 37.16 -20.51 -11.05
CA GLY A 5 35.91 -21.24 -11.29
C GLY A 5 35.26 -21.76 -10.00
N ALA A 6 36.07 -22.13 -8.99
CA ALA A 6 35.55 -22.56 -7.69
C ALA A 6 34.91 -21.39 -6.91
N TRP A 7 35.52 -20.20 -6.95
CA TRP A 7 34.93 -18.98 -6.36
C TRP A 7 33.60 -18.58 -7.02
N LEU A 8 33.51 -18.73 -8.35
CA LEU A 8 32.28 -18.44 -9.09
C LEU A 8 31.13 -19.38 -8.70
N LEU A 9 31.42 -20.67 -8.50
CA LEU A 9 30.42 -21.66 -8.09
C LEU A 9 29.95 -21.47 -6.65
N ILE A 10 30.86 -21.08 -5.74
CA ILE A 10 30.51 -20.78 -4.34
C ILE A 10 29.59 -19.55 -4.27
N ALA A 11 29.87 -18.51 -5.07
CA ALA A 11 29.03 -17.33 -5.12
C ALA A 11 27.61 -17.65 -5.62
N ILE A 12 27.47 -18.46 -6.67
CA ILE A 12 26.15 -18.86 -7.22
C ILE A 12 25.30 -19.61 -6.18
N VAL A 13 25.93 -20.43 -5.34
CA VAL A 13 25.22 -21.19 -4.28
C VAL A 13 24.84 -20.32 -3.08
N PHE A 14 25.62 -19.27 -2.77
CA PHE A 14 25.36 -18.38 -1.63
C PHE A 14 24.39 -17.22 -1.91
N ILE A 15 24.23 -16.81 -3.18
CA ILE A 15 23.29 -15.74 -3.57
C ILE A 15 21.83 -15.99 -3.16
N PRO A 16 21.24 -17.20 -3.29
CA PRO A 16 19.85 -17.42 -2.88
C PRO A 16 19.62 -17.37 -1.36
N VAL A 17 20.67 -17.52 -0.54
CA VAL A 17 20.56 -17.53 0.94
C VAL A 17 20.35 -16.13 1.51
N LEU A 18 20.62 -15.07 0.73
CA LEU A 18 20.45 -13.68 1.15
C LEU A 18 19.05 -13.11 0.86
N GLN A 19 18.15 -13.89 0.24
CA GLN A 19 16.75 -13.48 0.10
C GLN A 19 15.99 -13.77 1.39
N SER A 20 16.26 -12.99 2.43
CA SER A 20 15.48 -12.97 3.68
C SER A 20 14.17 -12.24 3.41
N CYS A 21 13.04 -12.90 3.70
CA CYS A 21 11.73 -12.27 3.73
C CYS A 21 11.70 -11.36 4.98
N GLU A 22 11.52 -10.06 4.78
CA GLU A 22 11.32 -9.13 5.89
C GLU A 22 9.89 -9.31 6.42
N GLU A 23 9.77 -9.73 7.67
CA GLU A 23 8.47 -9.81 8.34
C GLU A 23 7.88 -8.40 8.42
N PRO A 24 6.60 -8.20 8.05
CA PRO A 24 6.02 -6.87 8.12
C PRO A 24 5.98 -6.40 9.58
N ASP A 25 6.53 -5.22 9.85
CA ASP A 25 6.44 -4.54 11.14
C ASP A 25 4.95 -4.22 11.43
N LEU A 26 4.28 -5.12 12.16
CA LEU A 26 2.90 -4.92 12.60
C LEU A 26 2.90 -3.92 13.75
N GLN A 27 3.01 -2.63 13.42
CA GLN A 27 2.92 -1.58 14.41
C GLN A 27 1.57 -1.63 15.13
N GLU A 28 1.58 -1.88 16.44
CA GLU A 28 0.46 -1.60 17.33
C GLU A 28 0.24 -0.07 17.37
N ARG A 29 -0.59 0.43 16.46
CA ARG A 29 -0.98 1.84 16.33
C ARG A 29 -1.85 2.23 17.54
N THR A 30 -1.24 2.71 18.61
CA THR A 30 -2.00 3.18 19.79
C THR A 30 -2.36 4.66 19.80
N ASN A 31 -1.85 5.55 18.92
CA ASN A 31 -2.38 6.94 18.94
C ASN A 31 -2.13 7.98 17.81
N PHE A 32 -1.38 7.73 16.73
CA PHE A 32 -0.90 8.90 15.92
C PHE A 32 -1.10 8.85 14.41
N GLN A 33 -1.78 7.85 13.86
CA GLN A 33 -2.00 7.78 12.42
C GLN A 33 -3.49 7.99 12.12
N GLU A 34 -3.80 8.99 11.29
CA GLU A 34 -5.16 9.17 10.75
C GLU A 34 -5.60 7.88 10.05
N LEU A 35 -6.88 7.52 10.26
CA LEU A 35 -7.49 6.39 9.57
C LEU A 35 -7.62 6.70 8.08
N ILE A 36 -7.69 5.66 7.24
CA ILE A 36 -7.76 5.85 5.78
C ILE A 36 -8.94 6.75 5.40
N GLY A 37 -10.10 6.53 6.01
CA GLY A 37 -11.27 7.38 5.75
C GLY A 37 -11.08 8.83 6.20
N GLU A 38 -10.35 9.08 7.29
CA GLU A 38 -10.05 10.44 7.77
C GLU A 38 -9.04 11.14 6.84
N TYR A 39 -8.00 10.42 6.42
CA TYR A 39 -7.03 10.92 5.45
C TYR A 39 -7.71 11.38 4.15
N LEU A 40 -8.64 10.59 3.60
CA LEU A 40 -9.37 10.96 2.38
C LEU A 40 -10.23 12.22 2.58
N GLU A 41 -10.84 12.39 3.75
CA GLU A 41 -11.65 13.57 4.06
C GLU A 41 -10.83 14.83 4.28
N ASN A 42 -9.61 14.70 4.80
CA ASN A 42 -8.68 15.80 4.99
C ASN A 42 -8.04 16.27 3.66
N ASN A 43 -7.98 15.39 2.66
CA ASN A 43 -7.38 15.66 1.34
C ASN A 43 -8.44 15.72 0.21
N LYS A 44 -9.56 16.42 0.45
CA LYS A 44 -10.69 16.51 -0.51
C LYS A 44 -10.34 17.15 -1.85
N GLU A 45 -9.29 17.95 -1.91
CA GLU A 45 -8.79 18.55 -3.15
C GLU A 45 -8.50 17.49 -4.21
N ASP A 46 -7.95 16.35 -3.81
CA ASP A 46 -7.62 15.24 -4.70
C ASP A 46 -8.67 14.11 -4.67
N TYR A 47 -9.41 13.95 -3.56
CA TYR A 47 -10.24 12.76 -3.33
C TYR A 47 -11.74 13.01 -3.11
N SER A 48 -12.25 14.23 -3.28
CA SER A 48 -13.67 14.55 -3.03
C SER A 48 -14.67 13.62 -3.74
N MET A 49 -14.44 13.25 -5.01
CA MET A 49 -15.32 12.31 -5.71
C MET A 49 -15.25 10.89 -5.14
N LEU A 50 -14.06 10.44 -4.72
CA LEU A 50 -13.90 9.15 -4.07
C LEU A 50 -14.64 9.13 -2.72
N VAL A 51 -14.51 10.19 -1.93
CA VAL A 51 -15.21 10.34 -0.65
C VAL A 51 -16.72 10.24 -0.84
N ASP A 52 -17.29 10.95 -1.81
CA ASP A 52 -18.72 10.91 -2.12
C ASP A 52 -19.19 9.51 -2.52
N LEU A 53 -18.39 8.80 -3.34
CA LEU A 53 -18.70 7.43 -3.73
C LEU A 53 -18.66 6.47 -2.54
N LEU A 54 -17.66 6.59 -1.67
CA LEU A 54 -17.52 5.76 -0.48
C LEU A 54 -18.67 5.97 0.51
N TYR A 55 -19.19 7.19 0.63
CA TYR A 55 -20.38 7.48 1.41
C TYR A 55 -21.64 6.87 0.79
N ARG A 56 -21.84 7.00 -0.52
CA ARG A 56 -22.97 6.40 -1.24
C ARG A 56 -22.94 4.87 -1.22
N ALA A 57 -21.74 4.28 -1.21
CA ALA A 57 -21.52 2.84 -1.11
C ALA A 57 -21.47 2.33 0.33
N GLU A 58 -21.75 3.19 1.33
CA GLU A 58 -21.75 2.86 2.76
C GLU A 58 -20.44 2.22 3.27
N SER A 59 -19.34 2.42 2.54
CA SER A 59 -18.04 1.79 2.79
C SER A 59 -17.09 2.70 3.57
N MET A 60 -17.46 3.97 3.78
CA MET A 60 -16.65 4.92 4.53
C MET A 60 -16.42 4.49 5.98
N SER A 61 -17.44 3.91 6.62
CA SER A 61 -17.35 3.41 8.00
C SER A 61 -16.30 2.30 8.14
N PHE A 62 -16.14 1.45 7.12
CA PHE A 62 -15.12 0.41 7.08
C PHE A 62 -13.70 1.00 7.02
N LEU A 63 -13.50 2.05 6.22
CA LEU A 63 -12.19 2.72 6.09
C LEU A 63 -11.84 3.62 7.28
N LYS A 64 -12.83 3.93 8.12
CA LYS A 64 -12.68 4.57 9.43
C LYS A 64 -12.62 3.56 10.59
N ALA A 65 -12.64 2.26 10.30
CA ALA A 65 -12.41 1.24 11.31
C ALA A 65 -10.91 0.96 11.44
N TYR A 66 -10.50 0.53 12.64
CA TYR A 66 -9.14 0.06 12.86
C TYR A 66 -8.88 -1.20 12.03
N GLY A 67 -7.79 -1.18 11.25
CA GLY A 67 -7.33 -2.34 10.49
C GLY A 67 -6.15 -2.02 9.57
N GLY A 68 -5.36 -3.05 9.28
CA GLY A 68 -4.24 -2.96 8.34
C GLY A 68 -4.72 -3.19 6.91
N TYR A 69 -5.18 -2.13 6.26
CA TYR A 69 -5.63 -2.17 4.86
C TYR A 69 -4.70 -1.35 3.97
N THR A 70 -4.60 -1.75 2.71
CA THR A 70 -3.98 -0.93 1.66
C THR A 70 -5.08 -0.56 0.66
N LEU A 71 -5.34 0.75 0.52
CA LEU A 71 -6.32 1.27 -0.42
C LEU A 71 -5.60 1.90 -1.61
N LEU A 72 -5.92 1.44 -2.82
CA LEU A 72 -5.53 2.13 -4.05
C LEU A 72 -6.57 3.22 -4.34
N ALA A 73 -6.33 4.42 -3.83
CA ALA A 73 -7.25 5.54 -3.94
C ALA A 73 -7.07 6.30 -5.28
N PRO A 74 -8.04 6.25 -6.22
CA PRO A 74 -7.99 7.09 -7.41
C PRO A 74 -8.23 8.56 -7.05
N ASP A 75 -7.57 9.47 -7.76
CA ASP A 75 -7.82 10.89 -7.67
C ASP A 75 -9.09 11.30 -8.45
N ASN A 76 -9.41 12.59 -8.32
CA ASN A 76 -10.57 13.19 -8.97
C ASN A 76 -10.50 13.12 -10.51
N ASP A 77 -9.32 13.23 -11.10
CA ASP A 77 -9.14 13.18 -12.56
C ASP A 77 -9.36 11.76 -13.10
N ALA A 78 -8.85 10.74 -12.41
CA ALA A 78 -9.05 9.34 -12.74
C ALA A 78 -10.53 8.95 -12.69
N LEU A 79 -11.26 9.37 -11.65
CA LEU A 79 -12.70 9.13 -11.56
C LEU A 79 -13.47 9.88 -12.66
N SER A 80 -13.11 11.13 -12.93
CA SER A 80 -13.71 11.91 -14.01
C SER A 80 -13.50 11.31 -15.39
N ALA A 81 -12.36 10.66 -15.63
CA ALA A 81 -12.06 10.00 -16.91
C ALA A 81 -12.89 8.74 -17.12
N ILE A 82 -13.21 8.01 -16.05
CA ILE A 82 -14.03 6.80 -16.11
C ILE A 82 -15.52 7.15 -16.21
N CYS A 83 -16.02 8.07 -15.40
CA CYS A 83 -17.45 8.46 -15.39
C CYS A 83 -17.89 9.28 -16.60
N ARG A 84 -16.97 9.71 -17.47
CA ARG A 84 -17.27 10.39 -18.75
C ARG A 84 -17.54 9.44 -19.92
N LYS A 85 -17.43 8.12 -19.72
CA LYS A 85 -17.87 7.11 -20.68
C LYS A 85 -19.29 6.64 -20.37
#